data_AF-A0A839CMA4-F1
#
_entry.id   AF-A0A839CMA4-F1
#
_cell.length_a   1.000
_cell.length_b   1.000
_cell.length_c   1.000
_cell.angle_alpha   90.00
_cell.angle_beta   90.00
_cell.angle_gamma   90.00
#
_symmetry.space_group_name_H-M   'P 1'
#
loop_
_entity.id
_entity.type
_entity.pdbx_description
1 polymer ?
#
loop_
_entity_poly.entity_id
_entity_poly.type
_entity_poly.pdbx_seq_one_letter_code
_entity_poly.pdbx_strand_id
1 'polypeptide(L)'
;MKINLFSLFRKNNEVKDEFPFVEFSALPKGRDVYPSFVSLEKNNIYAHSARFMINPEGLSVIECLIKLFFNEKVEINERKKKIVDHNKALICYKFKEFGQDIVRVITNDNEFVKCLCEKGLEPPGPETVFPDKNFGDYGSLQGEMAFWWDVYWEPFWNSLREDEKKQYLERSNFSVDTIEFLKCRH
;
A
#
# COMPACT_ATOMS: atom_id res chain seq x y z
N MET A 1 -5.23 14.24 -13.73
CA MET A 1 -4.32 13.50 -14.63
C MET A 1 -4.19 12.11 -14.05
N LYS A 2 -4.72 11.04 -14.67
CA LYS A 2 -4.62 9.69 -14.08
C LYS A 2 -3.15 9.28 -14.07
N ILE A 3 -2.53 9.28 -12.90
CA ILE A 3 -1.17 8.80 -12.72
C ILE A 3 -1.18 7.32 -13.11
N ASN A 4 -0.45 6.98 -14.16
CA ASN A 4 -0.32 5.61 -14.59
C ASN A 4 0.62 4.89 -13.62
N LEU A 5 0.09 4.31 -12.53
CA LEU A 5 0.90 3.58 -11.56
C LEU A 5 1.79 2.52 -12.25
N PHE A 6 1.40 1.98 -13.41
CA PHE A 6 2.20 1.01 -14.17
C PHE A 6 3.56 1.55 -14.63
N SER A 7 3.74 2.87 -14.79
CA SER A 7 5.04 3.44 -15.19
C SER A 7 6.11 3.38 -14.10
N LEU A 8 5.71 3.22 -12.82
CA LEU A 8 6.64 2.99 -11.70
C LEU A 8 7.24 1.57 -11.69
N PHE A 9 6.74 0.67 -12.54
CA PHE A 9 7.19 -0.73 -12.63
C PHE A 9 8.23 -0.96 -13.76
N ARG A 10 8.72 0.10 -14.42
CA ARG A 10 9.47 0.00 -15.69
C ARG A 10 10.94 -0.45 -15.60
N LYS A 11 11.44 -0.84 -14.43
CA LYS A 11 12.75 -1.50 -14.31
C LYS A 11 12.62 -2.72 -13.43
N ASN A 12 12.71 -3.91 -14.03
CA ASN A 12 13.68 -4.96 -13.66
C ASN A 12 13.33 -6.29 -14.35
N ASN A 13 14.20 -6.72 -15.27
CA ASN A 13 14.25 -8.13 -15.71
C ASN A 13 14.73 -9.07 -14.59
N GLU A 14 15.22 -8.54 -13.45
CA GLU A 14 15.77 -9.32 -12.32
C GLU A 14 14.74 -10.10 -11.50
N VAL A 15 13.45 -9.73 -11.56
CA VAL A 15 12.40 -10.32 -10.68
C VAL A 15 11.73 -11.54 -11.30
N LYS A 16 11.93 -11.78 -12.60
CA LYS A 16 11.24 -12.86 -13.35
C LYS A 16 11.65 -14.25 -12.89
N ASP A 17 12.94 -14.46 -12.62
CA ASP A 17 13.46 -15.75 -12.16
C ASP A 17 13.05 -16.07 -10.72
N GLU A 18 12.49 -15.09 -10.01
CA GLU A 18 12.13 -15.18 -8.59
C GLU A 18 10.67 -15.60 -8.37
N PHE A 19 9.83 -15.52 -9.40
CA PHE A 19 8.41 -15.86 -9.35
C PHE A 19 8.01 -16.69 -10.57
N PRO A 20 8.39 -17.99 -10.61
CA PRO A 20 7.98 -18.89 -11.69
C PRO A 20 6.46 -19.12 -11.67
N PHE A 21 5.89 -19.54 -12.80
CA PHE A 21 4.44 -19.74 -13.00
C PHE A 21 3.78 -20.72 -12.03
N VAL A 22 4.56 -21.64 -11.44
CA VAL A 22 4.03 -22.80 -10.70
C VAL A 22 3.11 -22.32 -9.57
N GLU A 23 1.85 -22.76 -9.63
CA GLU A 23 0.81 -22.53 -8.62
C GLU A 23 0.35 -21.08 -8.42
N PHE A 24 0.69 -20.17 -9.33
CA PHE A 24 0.14 -18.81 -9.30
C PHE A 24 -1.36 -18.80 -9.58
N SER A 25 -2.10 -18.08 -8.76
CA SER A 25 -3.50 -17.72 -9.03
C SER A 25 -3.67 -16.21 -8.92
N ALA A 26 -4.38 -15.63 -9.88
CA ALA A 26 -4.72 -14.22 -9.83
C ALA A 26 -5.67 -13.95 -8.65
N LEU A 27 -5.47 -12.82 -7.95
CA LEU A 27 -6.42 -12.37 -6.94
C LEU A 27 -7.80 -12.18 -7.58
N PRO A 28 -8.89 -12.62 -6.93
CA PRO A 28 -10.22 -12.43 -7.44
C PRO A 28 -10.50 -10.92 -7.60
N LYS A 29 -11.19 -10.55 -8.67
CA LYS A 29 -11.71 -9.18 -8.81
C LYS A 29 -12.75 -8.96 -7.72
N GLY A 30 -12.40 -8.15 -6.74
CA GLY A 30 -13.25 -7.82 -5.60
C GLY A 30 -13.41 -6.32 -5.44
N ARG A 31 -13.94 -5.94 -4.27
CA ARG A 31 -13.95 -4.56 -3.78
C ARG A 31 -12.52 -4.04 -3.63
N ASP A 32 -12.34 -2.72 -3.70
CA ASP A 32 -11.06 -2.08 -3.36
C ASP A 32 -10.65 -2.45 -1.93
N VAL A 33 -9.43 -2.97 -1.79
CA VAL A 33 -8.81 -3.33 -0.52
C VAL A 33 -7.51 -2.56 -0.36
N TYR A 34 -7.11 -2.34 0.90
CA TYR A 34 -5.84 -1.72 1.23
C TYR A 34 -4.97 -2.70 2.05
N PRO A 35 -3.71 -2.95 1.67
CA PRO A 35 -3.02 -2.36 0.53
C PRO A 35 -3.56 -2.78 -0.85
N SER A 36 -3.48 -1.89 -1.83
CA SER A 36 -3.91 -2.19 -3.20
C SER A 36 -2.85 -3.02 -3.93
N PHE A 37 -3.13 -4.33 -4.07
CA PHE A 37 -2.28 -5.25 -4.82
C PHE A 37 -2.64 -5.29 -6.30
N VAL A 38 -1.63 -5.17 -7.16
CA VAL A 38 -1.76 -5.32 -8.61
C VAL A 38 -1.06 -6.58 -9.08
N SER A 39 -1.70 -7.32 -9.99
CA SER A 39 -1.08 -8.47 -10.66
C SER A 39 0.02 -8.00 -11.60
N LEU A 40 1.20 -8.63 -11.51
CA LEU A 40 2.33 -8.42 -12.41
C LEU A 40 2.37 -9.41 -13.58
N GLU A 41 1.32 -10.22 -13.76
CA GLU A 41 1.24 -11.27 -14.78
C GLU A 41 1.48 -10.74 -16.20
N LYS A 42 0.98 -9.52 -16.50
CA LYS A 42 1.20 -8.85 -17.80
C LYS A 42 2.67 -8.59 -18.13
N ASN A 43 3.55 -8.65 -17.14
CA ASN A 43 4.99 -8.47 -17.26
C ASN A 43 5.76 -9.81 -17.22
N ASN A 44 5.05 -10.95 -17.32
CA ASN A 44 5.58 -12.31 -17.12
C ASN A 44 6.22 -12.50 -15.74
N ILE A 45 5.64 -11.87 -14.70
CA ILE A 45 6.00 -12.07 -13.30
C ILE A 45 4.75 -12.59 -12.60
N TYR A 46 4.79 -13.83 -12.10
CA TYR A 46 3.63 -14.50 -11.51
C TYR A 46 3.52 -14.18 -10.02
N ALA A 47 3.33 -12.90 -9.74
CA ALA A 47 3.20 -12.35 -8.39
C ALA A 47 2.29 -11.12 -8.38
N HIS A 48 1.85 -10.75 -7.19
CA HIS A 48 1.15 -9.50 -6.91
C HIS A 48 2.12 -8.51 -6.26
N SER A 49 1.97 -7.22 -6.55
CA SER A 49 2.75 -6.16 -5.92
C SER A 49 1.86 -5.09 -5.33
N ALA A 50 2.22 -4.63 -4.14
CA ALA A 50 1.67 -3.43 -3.55
C ALA A 50 2.80 -2.48 -3.13
N ARG A 51 2.53 -1.18 -3.24
CA ARG A 51 3.33 -0.09 -2.68
C ARG A 51 2.36 0.78 -1.91
N PHE A 52 2.62 0.97 -0.63
CA PHE A 52 1.67 1.64 0.26
C PHE A 52 2.40 2.33 1.41
N MET A 53 1.82 3.42 1.89
CA MET A 53 2.34 4.18 3.02
C MET A 53 1.76 3.61 4.32
N ILE A 54 2.55 3.56 5.37
CA ILE A 54 2.12 2.99 6.65
C ILE A 54 2.43 3.92 7.83
N ASN A 55 1.59 3.85 8.84
CA ASN A 55 1.93 4.33 10.18
C ASN A 55 3.04 3.46 10.81
N PRO A 56 3.80 3.99 11.78
CA PRO A 56 4.90 3.27 12.43
C PRO A 56 4.50 1.89 12.99
N GLU A 57 3.28 1.76 13.51
CA GLU A 57 2.73 0.52 14.06
C GLU A 57 2.49 -0.55 12.98
N GLY A 58 2.29 -0.14 11.73
CA GLY A 58 2.01 -1.05 10.62
C GLY A 58 3.20 -1.94 10.26
N LEU A 59 4.45 -1.50 10.51
CA LEU A 59 5.64 -2.24 10.10
C LEU A 59 5.76 -3.58 10.85
N SER A 60 5.56 -3.54 12.16
CA SER A 60 5.63 -4.72 13.02
C SER A 60 4.52 -5.73 12.71
N VAL A 61 3.35 -5.26 12.27
CA VAL A 61 2.26 -6.13 11.79
C VAL A 61 2.70 -6.91 10.55
N ILE A 62 3.36 -6.25 9.60
CA ILE A 62 3.86 -6.90 8.37
C ILE A 62 4.94 -7.92 8.74
N GLU A 63 5.90 -7.56 9.58
CA GLU A 63 6.96 -8.48 10.03
C GLU A 63 6.40 -9.73 10.75
N CYS A 64 5.36 -9.55 11.57
CA CYS A 64 4.65 -10.66 12.19
C CYS A 64 3.99 -11.59 11.16
N LEU A 65 3.38 -11.02 10.12
CA LEU A 65 2.78 -11.81 9.04
C LEU A 65 3.83 -12.55 8.21
N ILE A 66 4.96 -11.92 7.92
CA ILE A 66 6.06 -12.59 7.22
C ILE A 66 6.53 -13.81 8.01
N LYS A 67 6.71 -13.66 9.32
CA LYS A 67 7.06 -14.79 10.20
C LYS A 67 6.01 -15.89 10.18
N LEU A 68 4.72 -15.55 10.14
CA LEU A 68 3.63 -16.52 10.15
C LEU A 68 3.54 -17.31 8.84
N PHE A 69 3.67 -16.64 7.68
CA PHE A 69 3.43 -17.24 6.37
C PHE A 69 4.67 -17.84 5.70
N PHE A 70 5.87 -17.38 6.07
CA PHE A 70 7.13 -17.81 5.47
C PHE A 70 8.12 -18.38 6.50
N ASN A 71 7.71 -18.51 7.77
CA ASN A 71 8.55 -19.00 8.88
C ASN A 71 9.89 -18.26 9.05
N GLU A 72 9.98 -17.00 8.58
CA GLU A 72 11.21 -16.21 8.63
C GLU A 72 11.04 -14.96 9.48
N LYS A 73 11.95 -14.73 10.43
CA LYS A 73 11.98 -13.49 11.21
C LYS A 73 12.72 -12.41 10.44
N VAL A 74 12.01 -11.36 10.05
CA VAL A 74 12.54 -10.27 9.24
C VAL A 74 12.31 -8.92 9.90
N GLU A 75 13.32 -8.05 9.81
CA GLU A 75 13.24 -6.62 10.07
C GLU A 75 13.19 -5.84 8.74
N ILE A 76 12.07 -5.19 8.40
CA ILE A 76 11.92 -4.51 7.11
C ILE A 76 12.69 -3.17 7.14
N ASN A 77 13.64 -3.04 6.24
CA ASN A 77 14.47 -1.84 6.08
C ASN A 77 14.66 -1.48 4.59
N GLU A 78 15.58 -0.56 4.30
CA GLU A 78 15.85 -0.07 2.94
C GLU A 78 16.48 -1.09 2.01
N ARG A 79 17.03 -2.18 2.57
CA ARG A 79 17.60 -3.26 1.77
C ARG A 79 16.48 -4.20 1.33
N LYS A 80 16.46 -4.50 0.03
CA LYS A 80 15.60 -5.52 -0.53
C LYS A 80 15.86 -6.86 0.15
N LYS A 81 14.82 -7.41 0.78
CA LYS A 81 14.82 -8.76 1.32
C LYS A 81 14.02 -9.68 0.42
N LYS A 82 14.56 -10.87 0.19
CA LYS A 82 13.93 -11.95 -0.56
C LYS A 82 13.82 -13.14 0.37
N ILE A 83 12.61 -13.69 0.45
CA ILE A 83 12.25 -14.81 1.29
C ILE A 83 11.60 -15.83 0.37
N VAL A 84 12.02 -17.08 0.47
CA VAL A 84 11.49 -18.19 -0.31
C VAL A 84 11.16 -19.32 0.65
N ASP A 85 9.92 -19.78 0.62
CA ASP A 85 9.43 -20.91 1.40
C ASP A 85 8.64 -21.84 0.47
N HIS A 86 9.23 -22.97 0.09
CA HIS A 86 8.67 -23.90 -0.89
C HIS A 86 8.30 -23.22 -2.23
N ASN A 87 7.00 -23.19 -2.57
CA ASN A 87 6.43 -22.55 -3.75
C ASN A 87 6.12 -21.06 -3.55
N LYS A 88 6.30 -20.54 -2.33
CA LYS A 88 6.03 -19.15 -1.97
C LYS A 88 7.30 -18.32 -2.03
N ALA A 89 7.17 -17.12 -2.56
CA ALA A 89 8.22 -16.13 -2.58
C ALA A 89 7.67 -14.78 -2.13
N LEU A 90 8.51 -14.01 -1.46
CA LEU A 90 8.23 -12.66 -1.00
C LEU A 90 9.46 -11.79 -1.18
N ILE A 91 9.25 -10.62 -1.75
CA ILE A 91 10.20 -9.53 -1.74
C ILE A 91 9.58 -8.39 -0.94
N CYS A 92 10.31 -7.89 0.05
CA CYS A 92 9.89 -6.73 0.82
C CYS A 92 11.05 -5.77 1.10
N TYR A 93 10.72 -4.50 1.16
CA TYR A 93 11.61 -3.43 1.61
C TYR A 93 10.79 -2.18 1.92
N LYS A 94 11.40 -1.23 2.64
CA LYS A 94 10.82 0.10 2.85
C LYS A 94 11.73 1.20 2.34
N PHE A 95 11.20 2.40 2.17
CA PHE A 95 11.96 3.61 1.88
C PHE A 95 11.14 4.82 2.35
N LYS A 96 11.78 5.99 2.43
CA LYS A 96 11.10 7.22 2.84
C LYS A 96 10.63 8.05 1.65
N GLU A 97 9.42 8.56 1.75
CA GLU A 97 8.85 9.56 0.83
C GLU A 97 7.85 10.41 1.61
N PHE A 98 7.81 11.73 1.35
CA PHE A 98 7.01 12.67 2.15
C PHE A 98 7.29 12.62 3.67
N GLY A 99 8.52 12.23 4.05
CA GLY A 99 8.92 12.00 5.44
C GLY A 99 8.36 10.72 6.08
N GLN A 100 7.50 9.97 5.38
CA GLN A 100 6.83 8.77 5.88
C GLN A 100 7.47 7.49 5.36
N ASP A 101 7.22 6.37 6.04
CA ASP A 101 7.68 5.05 5.59
C ASP A 101 6.72 4.49 4.53
N ILE A 102 7.27 4.16 3.36
CA ILE A 102 6.59 3.45 2.28
C ILE A 102 7.10 2.02 2.28
N VAL A 103 6.19 1.04 2.27
CA VAL A 103 6.54 -0.37 2.13
C VAL A 103 6.21 -0.83 0.72
N ARG A 104 7.14 -1.61 0.14
CA ARG A 104 6.91 -2.35 -1.09
C ARG A 104 6.92 -3.84 -0.80
N VAL A 105 5.87 -4.52 -1.26
CA VAL A 105 5.68 -5.95 -1.17
C VAL A 105 5.48 -6.51 -2.57
N ILE A 106 6.13 -7.63 -2.87
CA ILE A 106 5.89 -8.45 -4.07
C ILE A 106 5.82 -9.90 -3.61
N THR A 107 4.74 -10.61 -3.90
CA THR A 107 4.57 -12.01 -3.47
C THR A 107 3.62 -12.77 -4.36
N ASN A 108 3.80 -14.08 -4.46
CA ASN A 108 2.87 -15.00 -5.10
C ASN A 108 1.93 -15.70 -4.10
N ASP A 109 2.04 -15.42 -2.80
CA ASP A 109 1.18 -16.01 -1.77
C ASP A 109 -0.10 -15.17 -1.58
N ASN A 110 -1.22 -15.68 -2.10
CA ASN A 110 -2.53 -15.04 -2.00
C ASN A 110 -3.10 -15.04 -0.57
N GLU A 111 -2.78 -16.04 0.27
CA GLU A 111 -3.25 -16.07 1.65
C GLU A 111 -2.57 -14.99 2.47
N PHE A 112 -1.26 -14.79 2.25
CA PHE A 112 -0.52 -13.67 2.83
C PHE A 112 -1.12 -12.34 2.40
N VAL A 113 -1.39 -12.14 1.10
CA VAL A 113 -2.01 -10.90 0.58
C VAL A 113 -3.36 -10.65 1.24
N LYS A 114 -4.22 -11.66 1.30
CA LYS A 114 -5.54 -11.57 1.94
C LYS A 114 -5.41 -11.17 3.41
N CYS A 115 -4.57 -11.87 4.16
CA CYS A 115 -4.40 -11.60 5.59
C CYS A 115 -3.82 -10.20 5.84
N LEU A 116 -2.90 -9.74 4.99
CA LEU A 116 -2.33 -8.40 5.06
C LEU A 116 -3.39 -7.31 4.84
N CYS A 117 -4.28 -7.49 3.87
CA CYS A 117 -5.38 -6.56 3.62
C CYS A 117 -6.40 -6.52 4.77
N GLU A 118 -6.60 -7.66 5.45
CA GLU A 118 -7.51 -7.76 6.59
C GLU A 118 -6.96 -7.13 7.88
N LYS A 119 -5.68 -6.73 7.92
CA LYS A 119 -5.09 -6.10 9.12
C LYS A 119 -5.53 -4.66 9.34
N GLY A 120 -6.18 -4.02 8.38
CA GLY A 120 -6.57 -2.62 8.50
C GLY A 120 -5.35 -1.72 8.64
N LEU A 121 -4.36 -1.90 7.75
CA LEU A 121 -3.21 -0.98 7.70
C LEU A 121 -3.67 0.40 7.24
N GLU A 122 -3.05 1.43 7.79
CA GLU A 122 -3.44 2.82 7.56
C GLU A 122 -2.21 3.65 7.19
N PRO A 123 -2.31 4.50 6.16
CA PRO A 123 -1.33 5.55 5.95
C PRO A 123 -1.49 6.66 7.02
N PRO A 124 -0.45 7.48 7.24
CA PRO A 124 -0.55 8.72 8.00
C PRO A 124 -1.55 9.68 7.35
N GLY A 125 -2.32 10.38 8.17
CA GLY A 125 -3.35 11.29 7.71
C GLY A 125 -2.80 12.51 6.94
N PRO A 126 -3.65 13.21 6.16
CA PRO A 126 -3.22 14.34 5.33
C PRO A 126 -2.48 15.44 6.11
N GLU A 127 -2.97 15.81 7.28
CA GLU A 127 -2.35 16.83 8.14
C GLU A 127 -1.05 16.35 8.81
N THR A 128 -0.83 15.04 8.91
CA THR A 128 0.45 14.49 9.39
C THR A 128 1.52 14.57 8.30
N VAL A 129 1.15 14.32 7.05
CA VAL A 129 2.07 14.37 5.91
C VAL A 129 2.34 15.81 5.47
N PHE A 130 1.32 16.67 5.55
CA PHE A 130 1.37 18.06 5.14
C PHE A 130 0.86 19.01 6.24
N PRO A 131 1.60 19.17 7.36
CA PRO A 131 1.16 19.96 8.51
C PRO A 131 0.98 21.45 8.21
N ASP A 132 1.75 21.98 7.25
CA ASP A 132 1.71 23.39 6.86
C ASP A 132 0.70 23.69 5.73
N LYS A 133 -0.15 22.72 5.36
CA LYS A 133 -1.10 22.86 4.26
C LYS A 133 -2.53 22.88 4.77
N ASN A 134 -3.32 23.84 4.29
CA ASN A 134 -4.76 23.91 4.52
C ASN A 134 -5.52 23.17 3.41
N PHE A 135 -6.07 21.99 3.68
CA PHE A 135 -6.81 21.23 2.67
C PHE A 135 -8.13 21.90 2.21
N GLY A 136 -8.68 22.85 2.98
CA GLY A 136 -9.88 23.62 2.60
C GLY A 136 -9.63 24.64 1.49
N ASP A 137 -8.44 25.25 1.46
CA ASP A 137 -8.09 26.30 0.48
C ASP A 137 -7.56 25.74 -0.85
N TYR A 138 -7.05 24.50 -0.83
CA TYR A 138 -6.51 23.85 -2.03
C TYR A 138 -7.63 23.18 -2.82
N GLY A 139 -8.45 24.02 -3.48
CA GLY A 139 -9.46 23.60 -4.47
C GLY A 139 -8.89 22.80 -5.66
N SER A 140 -7.58 22.60 -5.73
CA SER A 140 -6.96 21.59 -6.59
C SER A 140 -5.69 21.07 -5.93
N LEU A 141 -5.67 19.77 -5.60
CA LEU A 141 -4.42 19.06 -5.33
C LEU A 141 -3.48 19.27 -6.54
N GLN A 142 -2.30 19.83 -6.33
CA GLN A 142 -1.31 20.02 -7.39
C GLN A 142 0.08 19.58 -6.91
N GLY A 143 0.93 19.20 -7.88
CA GLY A 143 2.30 18.78 -7.63
C GLY A 143 2.39 17.56 -6.71
N GLU A 144 3.27 17.65 -5.73
CA GLU A 144 3.59 16.61 -4.75
C GLU A 144 2.38 16.12 -3.95
N MET A 145 1.45 17.01 -3.58
CA MET A 145 0.27 16.66 -2.80
C MET A 145 -0.74 15.85 -3.63
N ALA A 146 -0.88 16.17 -4.93
CA ALA A 146 -1.71 15.37 -5.84
C ALA A 146 -1.13 13.97 -6.04
N PHE A 147 0.19 13.88 -6.21
CA PHE A 147 0.87 12.59 -6.31
C PHE A 147 0.68 11.76 -5.03
N TRP A 148 0.92 12.36 -3.86
CA TRP A 148 0.73 11.66 -2.59
C TRP A 148 -0.70 11.16 -2.43
N TRP A 149 -1.68 12.01 -2.74
CA TRP A 149 -3.09 11.66 -2.65
C TRP A 149 -3.42 10.46 -3.53
N ASP A 150 -3.17 10.57 -4.84
CA ASP A 150 -3.53 9.56 -5.83
C ASP A 150 -2.82 8.22 -5.59
N VAL A 151 -1.57 8.24 -5.07
CA VAL A 151 -0.73 7.04 -4.96
C VAL A 151 -0.84 6.36 -3.59
N TYR A 152 -1.00 7.13 -2.50
CA TYR A 152 -0.91 6.59 -1.14
C TYR A 152 -2.19 6.72 -0.35
N TRP A 153 -2.87 7.86 -0.44
CA TRP A 153 -4.01 8.15 0.43
C TRP A 153 -5.34 7.68 -0.16
N GLU A 154 -5.61 8.01 -1.42
CA GLU A 154 -6.85 7.66 -2.12
C GLU A 154 -7.12 6.15 -2.16
N PRO A 155 -6.13 5.26 -2.42
CA PRO A 155 -6.37 3.82 -2.36
C PRO A 155 -6.81 3.34 -0.98
N PHE A 156 -6.31 3.95 0.10
CA PHE A 156 -6.76 3.67 1.46
C PHE A 156 -8.19 4.16 1.65
N TRP A 157 -8.46 5.43 1.35
CA TRP A 157 -9.77 6.05 1.55
C TRP A 157 -10.89 5.32 0.79
N ASN A 158 -10.61 4.90 -0.45
CA ASN A 158 -11.57 4.16 -1.28
C ASN A 158 -11.78 2.71 -0.80
N SER A 159 -10.83 2.13 -0.07
CA SER A 159 -11.00 0.80 0.52
C SER A 159 -11.99 0.77 1.68
N LEU A 160 -12.24 1.91 2.33
CA LEU A 160 -13.13 2.04 3.48
C LEU A 160 -14.61 2.11 3.05
N ARG A 161 -15.49 1.48 3.84
CA ARG A 161 -16.95 1.65 3.71
C ARG A 161 -17.38 2.99 4.28
N GLU A 162 -18.60 3.42 3.99
CA GLU A 162 -19.13 4.67 4.55
C GLU A 162 -19.21 4.67 6.09
N ASP A 163 -19.48 3.53 6.74
CA ASP A 163 -19.38 3.39 8.19
C ASP A 163 -17.91 3.48 8.68
N GLU A 164 -16.99 2.84 7.97
CA GLU A 164 -15.55 2.85 8.31
C GLU A 164 -14.94 4.25 8.10
N LYS A 165 -15.35 4.99 7.06
CA LYS A 165 -14.98 6.38 6.82
C LYS A 165 -15.46 7.29 7.94
N LYS A 166 -16.70 7.12 8.40
CA LYS A 166 -17.24 7.89 9.55
C LYS A 166 -16.43 7.62 10.81
N GLN A 167 -16.22 6.35 11.15
CA GLN A 167 -15.39 5.96 12.30
C GLN A 167 -13.95 6.48 12.19
N TYR A 168 -13.38 6.44 10.98
CA TYR A 168 -12.04 6.98 10.71
C TYR A 168 -11.99 8.48 11.00
N LEU A 169 -12.95 9.25 10.52
CA LEU A 169 -13.02 10.69 10.75
C LEU A 169 -13.28 11.03 12.22
N GLU A 170 -14.13 10.28 12.92
CA GLU A 170 -14.48 10.51 14.33
C GLU A 170 -13.28 10.30 15.28
N ARG A 171 -12.41 9.32 14.97
CA ARG A 171 -11.19 9.08 15.76
C ARG A 171 -9.99 9.90 15.29
N SER A 172 -10.09 10.59 14.15
CA SER A 172 -9.00 11.40 13.61
C SER A 172 -9.05 12.80 14.20
N ASN A 173 -7.89 13.35 14.56
CA ASN A 173 -7.78 14.73 15.05
C ASN A 173 -7.64 15.75 13.90
N PHE A 174 -8.35 15.55 12.80
CA PHE A 174 -8.29 16.47 11.67
C PHE A 174 -9.06 17.76 11.96
N SER A 175 -8.61 18.85 11.33
CA SER A 175 -9.37 20.09 11.27
C SER A 175 -10.70 19.92 10.56
N VAL A 176 -11.64 20.83 10.84
CA VAL A 176 -12.96 20.87 10.18
C VAL A 176 -12.80 20.97 8.66
N ASP A 177 -11.87 21.80 8.20
CA ASP A 177 -11.59 22.03 6.77
C ASP A 177 -11.14 20.74 6.08
N THR A 178 -10.24 19.98 6.70
CA THR A 178 -9.82 18.66 6.18
C THR A 178 -10.98 17.68 6.17
N ILE A 179 -11.81 17.63 7.22
CA ILE A 179 -12.98 16.76 7.26
C ILE A 179 -13.97 17.10 6.14
N GLU A 180 -14.24 18.38 5.91
CA GLU A 180 -15.10 18.82 4.80
C GLU A 180 -14.51 18.46 3.45
N PHE A 181 -13.20 18.67 3.25
CA PHE A 181 -12.50 18.25 2.04
C PHE A 181 -12.65 16.75 1.76
N LEU A 182 -12.47 15.91 2.79
CA LEU A 182 -12.60 14.45 2.68
C LEU A 182 -14.05 14.00 2.37
N LYS A 183 -15.05 14.73 2.87
CA LYS A 183 -16.48 14.44 2.60
C LYS A 183 -16.94 14.87 1.22
N CYS A 184 -16.39 15.96 0.68
CA CYS A 184 -16.83 16.52 -0.60
C CYS A 184 -16.24 15.79 -1.81
N ARG A 185 -15.21 14.96 -1.64
CA ARG A 185 -14.51 14.25 -2.71
C ARG A 185 -14.97 12.78 -2.76
N HIS A 186 -15.97 12.51 -3.59
CA HIS A 186 -16.50 11.17 -3.91
C HIS A 186 -16.17 10.75 -5.35
#